data_AF-A0A2D7Z763-F1
#
_entry.id   AF-A0A2D7Z763-F1
#
_cell.length_a   1.000
_cell.length_b   1.000
_cell.length_c   1.000
_cell.angle_alpha   90.00
_cell.angle_beta   90.00
_cell.angle_gamma   90.00
#
_symmetry.space_group_name_H-M   'P 1'
#
loop_
_entity.id
_entity.type
_entity.pdbx_description
1 polymer ?
#
loop_
_entity_poly.entity_id
_entity_poly.type
_entity_poly.pdbx_seq_one_letter_code
_entity_poly.pdbx_strand_id
1 'polypeptide(L)'
;RARRGGHRQARAYVEDLLGALPPHASLVTVIDGHPTTLSWLGGVHGHRVEPLGIEHFGQSGTIDEVYRAYEIDSAAIVAAAESLVAGRSVRWRG
;
A
#
# COMPACT_ATOMS: atom_id res chain seq x y z
N ARG A 1 -15.36 -1.37 18.39
CA ARG A 1 -16.02 -1.67 19.68
C ARG A 1 -17.01 -0.58 20.08
N ALA A 2 -16.62 0.70 20.14
CA ALA A 2 -17.51 1.83 20.48
C ALA A 2 -18.81 1.90 19.66
N ARG A 3 -18.76 1.70 18.33
CA ARG A 3 -19.97 1.62 17.48
C ARG A 3 -20.98 0.55 17.91
N ARG A 4 -20.48 -0.65 18.26
CA ARG A 4 -21.32 -1.74 18.78
C ARG A 4 -21.95 -1.41 20.13
N GLY A 5 -21.33 -0.54 20.92
CA GLY A 5 -21.86 -0.03 22.19
C GLY A 5 -22.79 1.18 22.07
N GLY A 6 -23.26 1.54 20.87
CA GLY A 6 -24.23 2.62 20.65
C GLY A 6 -23.62 3.98 20.25
N HIS A 7 -22.29 4.13 20.25
CA HIS A 7 -21.64 5.34 19.78
C HIS A 7 -21.57 5.38 18.24
N ARG A 8 -22.69 5.75 17.61
CA ARG A 8 -22.85 5.75 16.14
C ARG A 8 -21.82 6.60 15.39
N GLN A 9 -21.31 7.66 16.01
CA GLN A 9 -20.32 8.57 15.42
C GLN A 9 -18.86 8.17 15.68
N ALA A 10 -18.59 7.11 16.45
CA ALA A 10 -17.21 6.70 16.72
C ALA A 10 -16.51 6.33 15.41
N ARG A 11 -15.29 6.81 15.19
CA ARG A 11 -14.44 6.44 14.04
C ARG A 11 -13.30 5.54 14.48
N ALA A 12 -12.92 4.62 13.60
CA ALA A 12 -11.70 3.85 13.74
C ALA A 12 -10.53 4.71 13.24
N TYR A 13 -9.35 4.54 13.84
CA TYR A 13 -8.17 5.31 13.48
C TYR A 13 -7.87 5.32 11.97
N VAL A 14 -8.05 4.19 11.29
CA VAL A 14 -7.82 4.07 9.84
C VAL A 14 -8.76 4.97 9.01
N GLU A 15 -9.98 5.21 9.48
CA GLU A 15 -10.94 6.08 8.77
C GLU A 15 -10.55 7.55 8.90
N ASP A 16 -9.95 7.94 10.03
CA ASP A 16 -9.43 9.30 10.24
C ASP A 16 -8.13 9.50 9.46
N LEU A 17 -7.19 8.55 9.55
CA LEU A 17 -5.91 8.60 8.84
C LEU A 17 -6.11 8.72 7.33
N LEU A 18 -6.91 7.83 6.74
CA LEU A 18 -7.16 7.83 5.30
C LEU A 18 -8.17 8.90 4.87
N GLY A 19 -8.96 9.44 5.80
CA GLY A 19 -9.93 10.51 5.54
C GLY A 19 -9.30 11.86 5.18
N ALA A 20 -8.00 12.04 5.43
CA ALA A 20 -7.25 13.22 5.01
C ALA A 20 -6.87 13.19 3.52
N LEU A 21 -6.99 12.04 2.85
CA LEU A 21 -6.65 11.87 1.44
C LEU A 21 -7.83 12.22 0.53
N PRO A 22 -7.59 12.82 -0.66
CA PRO A 22 -8.62 13.01 -1.66
C PRO A 22 -9.27 11.67 -2.08
N PRO A 23 -10.55 11.65 -2.47
CA PRO A 23 -11.23 10.41 -2.91
C PRO A 23 -10.57 9.73 -4.13
N HIS A 24 -9.86 10.49 -4.95
CA HIS A 24 -9.17 10.01 -6.14
C HIS A 24 -7.69 9.66 -5.89
N ALA A 25 -7.22 9.75 -4.63
CA ALA A 25 -5.88 9.30 -4.29
C ALA A 25 -5.74 7.79 -4.55
N SER A 26 -4.54 7.36 -4.94
CA SER A 26 -4.18 5.95 -5.02
C SER A 26 -3.11 5.64 -3.98
N LEU A 27 -3.10 4.41 -3.48
CA LEU A 27 -2.19 3.96 -2.43
C LEU A 27 -1.22 2.94 -3.01
N VAL A 28 0.06 3.09 -2.71
CA VAL A 28 1.03 2.00 -2.80
C VAL A 28 1.30 1.54 -1.37
N THR A 29 1.06 0.27 -1.07
CA THR A 29 1.38 -0.31 0.25
C THR A 29 2.54 -1.27 0.11
N VAL A 30 3.46 -1.27 1.07
CA VAL A 30 4.62 -2.15 1.07
C VAL A 30 4.68 -2.90 2.40
N ILE A 31 4.88 -4.20 2.36
CA ILE A 31 5.03 -5.04 3.56
C ILE A 31 6.02 -6.17 3.32
N ASP A 32 6.84 -6.47 4.33
CA ASP A 32 7.62 -7.71 4.41
C ASP A 32 6.66 -8.86 4.81
N GLY A 33 5.84 -9.29 3.85
CA GLY A 33 4.76 -10.26 4.02
C GLY A 33 3.81 -10.28 2.83
N HIS A 34 2.78 -11.13 2.87
CA HIS A 34 1.88 -11.28 1.71
C HIS A 34 1.10 -9.98 1.42
N PRO A 35 1.06 -9.50 0.15
CA PRO A 35 0.49 -8.19 -0.22
C PRO A 35 -0.98 -8.01 0.20
N THR A 36 -1.79 -9.07 0.13
CA THR A 36 -3.20 -9.10 0.58
C THR A 36 -3.42 -8.60 2.01
N THR A 37 -2.40 -8.66 2.87
CA THR A 37 -2.46 -8.21 4.26
C THR A 37 -2.87 -6.73 4.39
N LEU A 38 -2.46 -5.89 3.44
CA LEU A 38 -2.74 -4.45 3.46
C LEU A 38 -3.72 -4.00 2.38
N SER A 39 -4.03 -4.84 1.39
CA SER A 39 -4.94 -4.48 0.28
C SER A 39 -6.33 -4.01 0.74
N TRP A 40 -6.81 -4.47 1.90
CA TRP A 40 -8.10 -4.06 2.45
C TRP A 40 -8.20 -2.56 2.76
N LEU A 41 -7.07 -1.86 2.93
CA LEU A 41 -7.03 -0.42 3.21
C LEU A 41 -7.74 0.39 2.11
N GLY A 42 -7.69 -0.06 0.86
CA GLY A 42 -8.41 0.55 -0.26
C GLY A 42 -9.93 0.56 -0.06
N GLY A 43 -10.46 -0.47 0.61
CA GLY A 43 -11.88 -0.59 0.90
C GLY A 43 -12.39 0.38 1.97
N VAL A 44 -11.52 1.05 2.74
CA VAL A 44 -11.94 1.95 3.84
C VAL A 44 -12.67 3.18 3.30
N HIS A 45 -12.11 3.83 2.27
CA HIS A 45 -12.70 5.00 1.59
C HIS A 45 -12.81 4.84 0.07
N GLY A 46 -12.56 3.64 -0.47
CA GLY A 46 -12.68 3.35 -1.90
C GLY A 46 -11.46 3.75 -2.74
N HIS A 47 -10.28 3.87 -2.12
CA HIS A 47 -9.04 4.19 -2.83
C HIS A 47 -8.55 3.00 -3.68
N ARG A 48 -7.94 3.29 -4.83
CA ARG A 48 -7.18 2.27 -5.59
C ARG A 48 -5.92 1.92 -4.82
N VAL A 49 -5.55 0.64 -4.82
CA VAL A 49 -4.36 0.14 -4.11
C VAL A 49 -3.54 -0.72 -5.05
N GLU A 50 -2.24 -0.45 -5.10
CA GLU A 50 -1.22 -1.34 -5.65
C GLU A 50 -0.42 -1.94 -4.47
N PRO A 51 -0.69 -3.19 -4.06
CA PRO A 51 -0.07 -3.77 -2.89
C PRO A 51 1.21 -4.52 -3.26
N LEU A 52 2.35 -4.05 -2.75
CA LEU A 52 3.64 -4.71 -2.85
C LEU A 52 3.91 -5.54 -1.58
N GLY A 53 4.44 -6.74 -1.79
CA GLY A 53 4.77 -7.66 -0.71
C GLY A 53 5.39 -8.95 -1.24
N ILE A 54 5.70 -9.83 -0.32
CA ILE A 54 6.39 -11.08 -0.60
C ILE A 54 5.38 -12.18 -0.93
N GLU A 55 5.50 -12.78 -2.10
CA GLU A 55 4.66 -13.92 -2.53
C GLU A 55 5.35 -15.27 -2.33
N HIS A 56 6.68 -15.29 -2.30
CA HIS A 56 7.49 -16.51 -2.20
C HIS A 56 8.62 -16.31 -1.21
N PHE A 57 8.97 -17.35 -0.45
CA PHE A 57 10.03 -17.29 0.56
C PHE A 57 11.28 -18.04 0.08
N GLY A 58 12.42 -17.82 0.76
CA GLY A 58 13.62 -18.64 0.63
C GLY A 58 14.78 -18.02 -0.13
N GLN A 59 14.73 -16.74 -0.45
CA GLN A 59 15.88 -16.02 -1.00
C GLN A 59 16.90 -15.69 0.11
N SER A 60 18.18 -15.81 -0.22
CA SER A 60 19.30 -15.41 0.65
C SER A 60 20.25 -14.52 -0.13
N GLY A 61 20.79 -13.50 0.53
CA GLY A 61 21.61 -12.46 -0.08
C GLY A 61 21.70 -11.24 0.82
N THR A 62 22.22 -10.14 0.28
CA THR A 62 22.15 -8.83 0.94
C THR A 62 20.70 -8.33 1.01
N ILE A 63 20.40 -7.39 1.91
CA ILE A 63 19.06 -6.82 2.05
C ILE A 63 18.56 -6.26 0.71
N ASP A 64 19.41 -5.55 -0.03
CA ASP A 64 19.06 -4.95 -1.32
C ASP A 64 18.72 -6.01 -2.38
N GLU A 65 19.48 -7.11 -2.43
CA GLU A 65 19.21 -8.22 -3.35
C GLU A 65 17.90 -8.93 -3.00
N VAL A 66 17.63 -9.13 -1.71
CA VAL A 66 16.40 -9.78 -1.24
C VAL A 66 15.18 -8.89 -1.51
N TYR A 67 15.27 -7.58 -1.27
CA TYR A 67 14.17 -6.65 -1.55
C TYR A 67 13.87 -6.52 -3.04
N ARG A 68 14.92 -6.52 -3.89
CA ARG A 68 14.74 -6.56 -5.33
C ARG A 68 14.10 -7.87 -5.77
N ALA A 69 14.54 -9.01 -5.24
CA ALA A 69 13.99 -10.31 -5.56
C ALA A 69 12.50 -10.46 -5.17
N TYR A 70 12.06 -9.72 -4.16
CA TYR A 70 10.65 -9.67 -3.74
C TYR A 70 9.89 -8.45 -4.26
N GLU A 71 10.46 -7.65 -5.15
CA GLU A 71 9.80 -6.49 -5.77
C GLU A 71 9.23 -5.49 -4.72
N ILE A 72 9.95 -5.31 -3.62
CA ILE A 72 9.67 -4.29 -2.59
C ILE A 72 10.76 -3.23 -2.51
N ASP A 73 11.70 -3.23 -3.46
CA ASP A 73 12.72 -2.20 -3.57
C ASP A 73 12.15 -0.88 -4.12
N SER A 74 12.99 0.15 -4.12
CA SER A 74 12.60 1.48 -4.57
C SER A 74 12.12 1.51 -6.03
N ALA A 75 12.71 0.69 -6.90
CA ALA A 75 12.33 0.60 -8.30
C ALA A 75 10.92 0.02 -8.46
N ALA A 76 10.60 -1.04 -7.72
CA ALA A 76 9.27 -1.63 -7.70
C ALA A 76 8.21 -0.67 -7.14
N ILE A 77 8.52 0.08 -6.07
CA ILE A 77 7.62 1.10 -5.52
C ILE A 77 7.31 2.20 -6.54
N VAL A 78 8.32 2.65 -7.30
CA VAL A 78 8.11 3.63 -8.36
C VAL A 78 7.26 3.07 -9.48
N ALA A 79 7.55 1.85 -9.95
CA ALA A 79 6.77 1.19 -11.00
C ALA A 79 5.29 1.02 -10.59
N ALA A 80 5.03 0.64 -9.34
CA ALA A 80 3.69 0.57 -8.76
C ALA A 80 2.99 1.94 -8.73
N ALA A 81 3.71 3.01 -8.37
CA ALA A 81 3.16 4.35 -8.42
C ALA A 81 2.83 4.77 -9.86
N GLU A 82 3.69 4.45 -10.83
CA GLU A 82 3.46 4.77 -12.24
C GLU A 82 2.25 4.03 -12.83
N SER A 83 2.04 2.75 -12.47
CA SER A 83 0.90 1.95 -12.93
C SER A 83 -0.45 2.55 -12.50
N LEU A 84 -0.47 3.26 -11.38
CA LEU A 84 -1.67 3.89 -10.84
C LEU A 84 -2.03 5.23 -11.52
N VAL A 85 -1.05 5.93 -12.13
CA VAL A 85 -1.22 7.33 -12.57
C VAL A 85 -1.74 7.49 -14.01
N ALA A 86 -1.69 6.44 -14.85
CA ALA A 86 -2.17 6.45 -16.24
C ALA A 86 -2.03 7.83 -16.96
N GLY A 87 -0.80 8.22 -17.33
CA GLY A 87 -0.57 9.37 -18.22
C GLY A 87 0.54 10.35 -17.82
N ARG A 88 1.22 10.17 -16.69
CA ARG A 88 2.45 10.92 -16.36
C ARG A 88 3.47 10.00 -15.70
N SER A 89 4.59 9.76 -16.40
CA SER A 89 5.74 9.02 -15.87
C SER A 89 6.33 9.75 -14.66
N VAL A 90 6.55 9.03 -13.56
CA VAL A 90 7.22 9.56 -12.36
C VAL A 90 8.71 9.46 -12.62
N ARG A 91 9.35 10.59 -12.97
CA ARG A 91 10.78 10.60 -13.28
C ARG A 91 11.60 10.45 -11.98
N TRP A 92 11.90 9.21 -11.58
CA TRP A 92 12.74 8.91 -10.43
C TRP A 92 14.22 9.16 -10.74
N ARG A 93 14.94 9.74 -9.77
CA ARG A 93 16.38 10.01 -9.84
C ARG A 93 17.00 9.49 -8.54
N GLY A 94 17.44 8.24 -8.54
CA GLY A 94 18.15 7.61 -7.44
C GLY A 94 19.11 6.57 -7.97
#